data_AF-A0A838K0J7-F1
#
_entry.id   AF-A0A838K0J7-F1
#
_cell.length_a   1.000
_cell.length_b   1.000
_cell.length_c   1.000
_cell.angle_alpha   90.00
_cell.angle_beta   90.00
_cell.angle_gamma   90.00
#
_symmetry.space_group_name_H-M   'P 1'
#
loop_
_entity.id
_entity.type
_entity.pdbx_description
1 polymer ?
#
loop_
_entity_poly.entity_id
_entity_poly.type
_entity_poly.pdbx_seq_one_letter_code
_entity_poly.pdbx_strand_id
1 'polypeptide(L)'
;MSAKSEYDAAYFTLLRAREERDDLLRYANFLLAEQERLDDFVERTQTSFEDLPRKVRRPMDATAKPLLEAVGRRRAVVGDERRRLEGRMANAEAFVGECEQEVESLRG
;
A
#
# COMPACT_ATOMS: atom_id res chain seq x y z
N MET A 1 16.32 1.49 37.42
CA MET A 1 16.51 2.61 36.47
C MET A 1 15.87 3.85 37.10
N SER A 2 16.17 5.06 36.62
CA SER A 2 15.46 6.26 37.10
C SER A 2 14.12 6.36 36.37
N ALA A 3 13.06 6.83 37.02
CA ALA A 3 11.76 7.06 36.40
C ALA A 3 11.85 7.91 35.12
N LYS A 4 12.79 8.87 35.08
CA LYS A 4 13.09 9.65 33.87
C LYS A 4 13.64 8.79 32.73
N SER A 5 14.50 7.83 33.04
CA SER A 5 15.09 6.92 32.04
C SER A 5 14.05 5.95 31.47
N GLU A 6 13.09 5.52 32.28
CA GLU A 6 11.98 4.65 31.85
C GLU A 6 11.01 5.42 30.95
N TYR A 7 10.66 6.65 31.33
CA TYR A 7 9.87 7.56 30.49
C TYR A 7 10.54 7.84 29.14
N ASP A 8 11.83 8.21 29.14
CA ASP A 8 12.56 8.51 27.91
C ASP A 8 12.58 7.28 26.96
N ALA A 9 12.77 6.08 27.50
CA ALA A 9 12.74 4.84 26.72
C ALA A 9 11.36 4.54 26.11
N ALA A 10 10.29 4.70 26.90
CA ALA A 10 8.92 4.54 26.42
C ALA A 10 8.59 5.57 25.32
N TYR A 11 9.01 6.83 25.50
CA TYR A 11 8.80 7.91 24.55
C TYR A 11 9.50 7.65 23.21
N PHE A 12 10.76 7.19 23.21
CA PHE A 12 11.46 6.85 21.97
C PHE A 12 10.83 5.64 21.27
N THR A 13 10.33 4.67 22.02
CA THR A 13 9.59 3.53 21.47
C THR A 13 8.31 3.99 20.77
N LEU A 14 7.56 4.90 21.39
CA LEU A 14 6.37 5.52 20.79
C LEU A 14 6.70 6.29 19.50
N LEU A 15 7.77 7.09 19.50
CA LEU A 15 8.20 7.81 18.29
C LEU A 15 8.49 6.85 17.15
N ARG A 16 9.23 5.78 17.43
CA ARG A 16 9.55 4.75 16.44
C ARG A 16 8.29 4.03 15.93
N ALA A 17 7.37 3.67 16.81
CA ALA A 17 6.10 3.04 16.44
C ALA A 17 5.27 3.92 15.50
N ARG A 18 5.23 5.24 15.75
CA ARG A 18 4.54 6.20 14.89
C ARG A 18 5.18 6.34 13.51
N GLU A 19 6.51 6.36 13.44
CA GLU A 19 7.22 6.36 12.15
C GLU A 19 6.87 5.14 11.31
N GLU A 20 6.86 3.95 11.93
CA GLU A 20 6.52 2.70 11.25
C GLU A 20 5.07 2.68 10.75
N ARG A 21 4.12 3.15 11.55
CA ARG A 21 2.73 3.34 11.11
C ARG A 21 2.65 4.30 9.92
N ASP A 22 3.38 5.42 9.97
CA ASP A 22 3.37 6.42 8.91
C ASP A 22 4.01 5.88 7.61
N ASP A 23 5.03 5.03 7.71
CA ASP A 23 5.58 4.28 6.57
C ASP A 23 4.53 3.34 5.95
N LEU A 24 3.78 2.62 6.78
CA LEU A 24 2.68 1.76 6.30
C LEU A 24 1.59 2.59 5.61
N LEU A 25 1.28 3.79 6.12
CA LEU A 25 0.29 4.69 5.50
C LEU A 25 0.76 5.19 4.14
N ARG A 26 2.03 5.61 4.03
CA ARG A 26 2.64 5.96 2.75
C ARG A 26 2.59 4.80 1.77
N TYR A 27 2.88 3.59 2.24
CA TYR A 27 2.83 2.40 1.42
C TYR A 27 1.40 2.05 0.96
N ALA A 28 0.40 2.21 1.82
CA ALA A 28 -1.01 2.04 1.47
C ALA A 28 -1.43 2.98 0.34
N ASN A 29 -1.06 4.26 0.46
CA ASN A 29 -1.34 5.27 -0.57
C ASN A 29 -0.65 4.94 -1.89
N PHE A 30 0.59 4.47 -1.85
CA PHE A 30 1.28 4.00 -3.04
C PHE A 30 0.54 2.84 -3.71
N LEU A 31 0.10 1.83 -2.95
CA LEU A 31 -0.62 0.68 -3.51
C LEU A 31 -1.98 1.07 -4.10
N LEU A 32 -2.67 2.04 -3.52
CA LEU A 32 -3.91 2.61 -4.06
C LEU A 32 -3.66 3.29 -5.42
N ALA A 33 -2.69 4.20 -5.47
CA ALA A 33 -2.34 4.89 -6.70
C ALA A 33 -1.81 3.94 -7.79
N GLU A 34 -1.04 2.92 -7.39
CA GLU A 34 -0.56 1.88 -8.30
C GLU A 34 -1.73 1.08 -8.90
N GLN A 35 -2.71 0.70 -8.09
CA GLN A 35 -3.90 0.00 -8.55
C GLN A 35 -4.67 0.83 -9.58
N GLU A 36 -4.96 2.09 -9.26
CA GLU A 36 -5.64 3.04 -10.16
C GLU A 36 -4.88 3.19 -11.47
N ARG A 37 -3.56 3.40 -11.42
CA ARG A 37 -2.72 3.53 -12.62
C ARG A 37 -2.80 2.29 -13.52
N LEU A 38 -2.83 1.09 -12.93
CA LEU A 38 -2.91 -0.16 -13.70
C LEU A 38 -4.31 -0.38 -14.28
N ASP A 39 -5.36 -0.01 -13.56
CA ASP A 39 -6.74 -0.07 -14.01
C ASP A 39 -6.95 0.88 -15.20
N ASP A 40 -6.52 2.13 -15.06
CA ASP A 40 -6.50 3.15 -16.12
C ASP A 40 -5.74 2.68 -17.37
N PHE A 41 -4.57 2.07 -17.17
CA PHE A 41 -3.76 1.59 -18.28
C PHE A 41 -4.49 0.52 -19.09
N VAL A 42 -5.16 -0.43 -18.42
CA VAL A 42 -5.93 -1.48 -19.09
C VAL A 42 -7.09 -0.88 -19.85
N GLU A 43 -7.87 0.00 -19.22
CA GLU A 43 -9.02 0.65 -19.84
C GLU A 43 -8.63 1.46 -21.08
N ARG A 44 -7.60 2.31 -20.97
CA ARG A 44 -7.10 3.11 -22.10
C ARG A 44 -6.59 2.23 -23.22
N THR A 45 -5.89 1.14 -22.91
CA THR A 45 -5.37 0.22 -23.93
C THR A 45 -6.50 -0.48 -24.69
N GLN A 46 -7.55 -0.91 -23.97
CA GLN A 46 -8.69 -1.58 -24.59
C GLN A 46 -9.51 -0.64 -25.46
N THR A 47 -9.80 0.56 -24.96
CA THR A 47 -10.58 1.57 -25.70
C THR A 47 -9.82 2.15 -26.90
N SER A 48 -8.48 2.25 -26.83
CA SER A 48 -7.65 2.76 -27.94
C SER A 48 -7.77 1.98 -29.25
N PHE A 49 -8.26 0.73 -29.22
CA PHE A 49 -8.40 -0.10 -30.42
C PHE A 49 -9.84 -0.30 -30.87
N GLU A 50 -10.84 0.24 -30.16
CA GLU A 50 -12.25 0.00 -30.45
C GLU A 50 -12.70 0.58 -31.80
N ASP A 51 -12.21 1.78 -32.14
CA ASP A 51 -12.53 2.49 -33.38
C ASP A 51 -11.75 1.98 -34.61
N LEU A 52 -10.81 1.04 -34.42
CA LEU A 52 -9.98 0.54 -35.51
C LEU A 52 -10.71 -0.52 -36.34
N PRO A 53 -10.54 -0.53 -37.68
CA PRO A 53 -11.04 -1.61 -38.51
C PRO A 53 -10.56 -2.97 -38.01
N ARG A 54 -11.44 -3.99 -38.00
CA ARG A 54 -11.16 -5.33 -37.46
C ARG A 54 -9.86 -5.97 -37.95
N LYS A 55 -9.46 -5.70 -39.20
CA LYS A 55 -8.22 -6.21 -39.80
C LYS A 55 -6.95 -5.63 -39.14
N VAL A 56 -7.03 -4.41 -38.62
CA VAL A 56 -5.95 -3.71 -37.89
C VAL A 56 -6.05 -4.00 -36.40
N ARG A 57 -7.26 -4.04 -35.83
CA ARG A 57 -7.48 -4.34 -34.41
C ARG A 57 -6.89 -5.69 -34.00
N ARG A 58 -7.15 -6.76 -34.76
CA ARG A 58 -6.72 -8.13 -34.42
C ARG A 58 -5.20 -8.29 -34.20
N PRO A 59 -4.30 -7.80 -35.07
CA PRO A 59 -2.86 -7.85 -34.81
C PRO A 59 -2.43 -6.93 -33.66
N MET A 60 -3.10 -5.79 -33.43
CA MET A 60 -2.83 -4.93 -32.28
C MET A 60 -3.19 -5.61 -30.97
N ASP A 61 -4.36 -6.26 -30.89
CA ASP A 61 -4.77 -7.06 -29.73
C ASP A 61 -3.76 -8.16 -29.43
N ALA A 62 -3.28 -8.86 -30.46
CA ALA A 62 -2.28 -9.92 -30.31
C ALA A 62 -0.96 -9.38 -29.75
N THR A 63 -0.59 -8.15 -30.13
CA THR A 63 0.64 -7.48 -29.66
C THR A 63 0.48 -6.92 -28.25
N ALA A 64 -0.71 -6.41 -27.91
CA ALA A 64 -1.01 -5.87 -26.58
C ALA A 64 -1.26 -6.97 -25.54
N LYS A 65 -1.66 -8.18 -25.95
CA LYS A 65 -2.03 -9.27 -25.04
C LYS A 65 -0.94 -9.61 -24.01
N PRO A 66 0.35 -9.81 -24.37
CA PRO A 66 1.38 -10.12 -23.36
C PRO A 66 1.59 -8.98 -22.36
N LEU A 67 1.43 -7.74 -22.80
CA LEU A 67 1.51 -6.56 -21.94
C LEU A 67 0.33 -6.51 -20.97
N LEU A 68 -0.89 -6.73 -21.45
CA LEU A 68 -2.09 -6.80 -20.60
C LEU A 68 -2.02 -7.96 -19.60
N GLU A 69 -1.46 -9.11 -19.99
CA GLU A 69 -1.21 -10.21 -19.07
C GLU A 69 -0.18 -9.85 -17.97
N ALA A 70 0.89 -9.14 -18.33
CA ALA A 70 1.88 -8.66 -17.37
C ALA A 70 1.27 -7.66 -16.38
N VAL A 71 0.44 -6.73 -16.88
CA VAL A 71 -0.32 -5.79 -16.06
C VAL A 71 -1.30 -6.53 -15.15
N GLY A 72 -2.00 -7.55 -15.65
CA GLY A 72 -2.88 -8.40 -14.87
C GLY A 72 -2.15 -9.11 -13.70
N ARG A 73 -0.96 -9.66 -13.95
CA ARG A 73 -0.12 -10.23 -12.88
C ARG A 73 0.29 -9.20 -11.85
N ARG A 74 0.66 -7.99 -12.29
CA ARG A 74 1.02 -6.89 -11.38
C ARG A 74 -0.17 -6.45 -10.52
N ARG A 75 -1.37 -6.33 -11.11
CA ARG A 75 -2.62 -6.03 -10.38
C ARG A 75 -2.91 -7.08 -9.31
N ALA A 76 -2.72 -8.36 -9.62
CA ALA A 76 -2.88 -9.43 -8.63
C ALA A 76 -1.91 -9.26 -7.45
N VAL A 77 -0.63 -8.98 -7.72
CA VAL A 77 0.36 -8.73 -6.66
C VAL A 77 0.00 -7.52 -5.80
N VAL A 78 -0.43 -6.42 -6.42
CA VAL A 78 -0.86 -5.20 -5.70
C VAL A 78 -2.08 -5.50 -4.83
N GLY A 79 -3.08 -6.21 -5.35
CA GLY A 79 -4.27 -6.60 -4.60
C GLY A 79 -3.96 -7.52 -3.42
N ASP A 80 -3.08 -8.49 -3.61
CA ASP A 80 -2.61 -9.39 -2.53
C ASP A 80 -1.91 -8.61 -1.43
N GLU A 81 -1.03 -7.67 -1.81
CA GLU A 81 -0.26 -6.90 -0.84
C GLU A 81 -1.12 -5.90 -0.08
N ARG A 82 -2.15 -5.31 -0.72
CA ARG A 82 -3.16 -4.51 -0.03
C ARG A 82 -3.89 -5.30 1.05
N ARG A 83 -4.32 -6.53 0.76
CA ARG A 83 -4.99 -7.40 1.76
C ARG A 83 -4.08 -7.73 2.94
N ARG A 84 -2.78 -7.93 2.70
CA ARG A 84 -1.81 -8.16 3.78
C ARG A 84 -1.54 -6.91 4.61
N LEU A 85 -1.58 -5.74 3.96
CA LEU A 85 -1.32 -4.46 4.61
C LEU A 85 -2.37 -4.11 5.66
N GLU A 86 -3.63 -4.50 5.46
CA GLU A 86 -4.71 -4.27 6.43
C GLU A 86 -4.36 -4.83 7.82
N GLY A 87 -3.90 -6.10 7.89
CA GLY A 87 -3.48 -6.71 9.15
C GLY A 87 -2.24 -6.06 9.75
N ARG A 88 -1.28 -5.65 8.92
CA ARG A 88 -0.05 -4.95 9.38
C ARG A 88 -0.37 -3.58 9.95
N MET A 89 -1.31 -2.85 9.33
CA MET A 89 -1.76 -1.55 9.79
C MET A 89 -2.47 -1.66 11.13
N ALA A 90 -3.42 -2.59 11.26
CA ALA A 90 -4.14 -2.81 12.51
C ALA A 90 -3.19 -3.13 13.67
N ASN A 91 -2.17 -3.97 13.42
CA ASN A 91 -1.15 -4.28 14.43
C ASN A 91 -0.31 -3.06 14.82
N ALA A 92 0.10 -2.25 13.84
CA ALA A 92 0.87 -1.03 14.09
C ALA A 92 0.05 0.02 14.88
N GLU A 93 -1.23 0.18 14.54
CA GLU A 93 -2.14 1.08 15.26
C GLU A 93 -2.37 0.63 16.70
N ALA A 94 -2.58 -0.68 16.93
CA ALA A 94 -2.70 -1.24 18.26
C ALA A 94 -1.43 -1.01 19.08
N PHE A 95 -0.26 -1.28 18.51
CA PHE A 95 1.02 -1.09 19.17
C PHE A 95 1.31 0.38 19.52
N VAL A 96 0.97 1.31 18.63
CA VAL A 96 1.03 2.75 18.94
C VAL A 96 0.14 3.08 20.13
N GLY A 97 -1.09 2.55 20.17
CA GLY A 97 -2.01 2.76 21.29
C GLY A 97 -1.48 2.22 22.63
N GLU A 98 -0.84 1.05 22.61
CA GLU A 98 -0.17 0.49 23.79
C GLU A 98 0.99 1.38 24.27
N CYS A 99 1.82 1.86 23.33
CA CYS A 99 2.93 2.77 23.64
C CYS A 99 2.44 4.12 24.19
N GLU A 100 1.32 4.64 23.69
CA GLU A 100 0.71 5.88 24.18
C GLU A 100 0.24 5.74 25.62
N GLN A 101 -0.44 4.63 25.94
CA GLN A 101 -0.88 4.33 27.31
C GLN A 101 0.29 4.19 28.28
N GLU A 102 1.38 3.53 27.86
CA GLU A 102 2.58 3.36 28.69
C GLU A 102 3.28 4.71 28.93
N VAL A 103 3.44 5.54 27.89
CA VAL A 103 4.03 6.87 28.05
C VAL A 103 3.18 7.76 28.97
N GLU A 104 1.84 7.66 28.86
CA GLU A 104 0.93 8.41 29.72
C GLU A 104 1.01 7.95 31.18
N SER A 105 1.05 6.63 31.43
CA SER A 105 1.16 6.08 32.78
C SER A 105 2.47 6.50 33.49
N LEU A 106 3.57 6.59 32.73
CA LEU A 106 4.88 7.01 33.23
C LEU A 106 5.01 8.53 33.38
N ARG A 107 4.14 9.32 32.74
CA ARG A 107 4.11 10.77 32.84
C ARG A 107 3.43 11.26 34.12
N GLY A 108 2.44 10.50 34.61
CA GLY A 108 1.59 10.84 35.75
C GLY A 108 0.33 11.58 35.34
#